data_AF-A0A833ZCE5-F1
#
_entry.id   AF-A0A833ZCE5-F1
#
_cell.length_a   1.000
_cell.length_b   1.000
_cell.length_c   1.000
_cell.angle_alpha   90.00
_cell.angle_beta   90.00
_cell.angle_gamma   90.00
#
_symmetry.space_group_name_H-M   'P 1'
#
loop_
_entity.id
_entity.type
_entity.pdbx_description
1 polymer ?
#
loop_
_entity_poly.entity_id
_entity_poly.type
_entity_poly.pdbx_seq_one_letter_code
_entity_poly.pdbx_strand_id
1 'polypeptide(L)'
;MKFLLAIAFFILISLWVEEAYSKEKSSKKGKGKKKQYLCPSQQSAEDLARVPANSTSNILNRLLVSYDPRIRPNFKGIPVDVVVNIFINSFGSIQETTMLFHGNSNLANHYI
;
A
#
# COMPACT_ATOMS: atom_id res chain seq x y z
N MET A 1 -41.26 -48.09 -2.03
CA MET A 1 -40.37 -48.01 -0.85
C MET A 1 -38.88 -47.87 -1.20
N LYS A 2 -38.34 -48.65 -2.16
CA LYS A 2 -36.91 -48.65 -2.52
C LYS A 2 -36.42 -47.35 -3.20
N PHE A 3 -37.24 -46.74 -4.06
CA PHE A 3 -36.92 -45.47 -4.73
C PHE A 3 -36.91 -44.26 -3.79
N LEU A 4 -37.82 -44.21 -2.81
CA LEU A 4 -37.85 -43.12 -1.81
C LEU A 4 -36.60 -43.15 -0.92
N LEU A 5 -36.13 -44.36 -0.58
CA LEU A 5 -34.90 -44.55 0.20
C LEU A 5 -33.67 -44.09 -0.58
N ALA A 6 -33.60 -44.37 -1.89
CA ALA A 6 -32.50 -43.93 -2.74
C ALA A 6 -32.42 -42.39 -2.84
N ILE A 7 -33.57 -41.72 -2.94
CA ILE A 7 -33.67 -40.25 -2.98
C ILE A 7 -33.22 -39.66 -1.63
N ALA A 8 -33.64 -40.24 -0.51
CA ALA A 8 -33.22 -39.79 0.82
C ALA A 8 -31.71 -39.95 1.03
N PHE A 9 -31.12 -41.05 0.56
CA PHE A 9 -29.67 -41.26 0.58
C PHE A 9 -28.91 -40.24 -0.28
N PHE A 10 -29.43 -39.90 -1.46
CA PHE A 10 -28.79 -38.93 -2.35
C PHE A 10 -28.77 -37.52 -1.73
N ILE A 11 -29.88 -37.11 -1.09
CA ILE A 11 -29.97 -35.83 -0.38
C ILE A 11 -29.02 -35.80 0.83
N LEU A 12 -28.89 -36.91 1.55
CA LEU A 12 -27.96 -37.01 2.68
C LEU A 12 -26.49 -36.87 2.23
N ILE A 13 -26.14 -37.47 1.09
CA ILE A 13 -24.80 -37.36 0.49
C ILE A 13 -24.53 -35.94 0.02
N SER A 14 -25.51 -35.27 -0.61
CA SER A 14 -25.36 -33.87 -1.04
C SER A 14 -25.14 -32.91 0.14
N LEU A 15 -25.84 -33.08 1.26
CA LEU A 15 -25.60 -32.28 2.46
C LEU A 15 -24.20 -32.52 3.06
N TRP A 16 -23.69 -33.77 2.98
CA TRP A 16 -22.37 -34.12 3.49
C TRP A 16 -21.23 -33.54 2.62
N VAL A 17 -21.45 -33.42 1.31
CA VAL A 17 -20.50 -32.81 0.37
C VAL A 17 -20.38 -31.29 0.58
N GLU A 18 -21.47 -30.60 0.91
CA GLU A 18 -21.49 -29.15 1.18
C GLU A 18 -20.67 -28.79 2.44
N GLU A 19 -20.75 -29.61 3.50
CA GLU A 19 -19.97 -29.48 4.73
C GLU A 19 -18.47 -29.75 4.49
N ALA A 20 -18.15 -30.67 3.56
CA ALA A 20 -16.78 -30.99 3.17
C ALA A 20 -16.12 -29.89 2.31
N TYR A 21 -16.89 -29.18 1.48
CA TYR A 21 -16.39 -28.07 0.66
C TYR A 21 -16.13 -26.78 1.46
N SER A 22 -16.86 -26.55 2.56
CA SER A 22 -16.64 -25.38 3.43
C SER A 22 -15.41 -25.49 4.33
N LYS A 23 -14.72 -26.64 4.36
CA LYS A 23 -13.50 -26.87 5.15
C LYS A 23 -12.20 -26.90 4.33
N GLU A 24 -12.24 -26.64 3.03
CA GLU A 24 -11.03 -26.57 2.18
C GLU A 24 -10.44 -25.15 2.07
N LYS A 25 -10.27 -24.45 3.20
CA LYS A 25 -9.30 -23.35 3.33
C LYS A 25 -8.57 -23.35 4.67
N SER A 26 -8.31 -24.54 5.23
CA SER A 26 -7.40 -24.69 6.36
C SER A 26 -6.08 -25.33 5.93
N SER A 27 -4.98 -24.63 6.27
CA SER A 27 -3.60 -25.12 6.32
C SER A 27 -2.83 -25.31 5.01
N LYS A 28 -2.14 -24.25 4.58
CA LYS A 28 -0.70 -24.36 4.25
C LYS A 28 0.12 -23.76 5.39
N LYS A 29 0.41 -24.60 6.39
CA LYS A 29 1.46 -24.37 7.39
C LYS A 29 2.82 -24.37 6.69
N GLY A 30 3.58 -23.29 6.87
CA GLY A 30 5.03 -23.28 6.69
C GLY A 30 5.57 -22.87 5.32
N LYS A 31 5.46 -21.58 4.97
CA LYS A 31 6.52 -20.90 4.21
C LYS A 31 6.70 -19.52 4.85
N GLY A 32 7.94 -19.22 5.24
CA GLY A 32 8.31 -18.01 5.98
C GLY A 32 7.60 -16.79 5.41
N LYS A 33 7.06 -15.95 6.30
CA LYS A 33 6.37 -14.71 5.95
C LYS A 33 7.31 -13.86 5.09
N LYS A 34 7.27 -14.03 3.77
CA LYS A 34 7.66 -12.97 2.86
C LYS A 34 6.70 -11.85 3.20
N LYS A 35 7.23 -10.76 3.78
CA LYS A 35 6.48 -9.52 3.96
C LYS A 35 6.04 -9.10 2.56
N GLN A 36 4.83 -9.47 2.18
CA GLN A 36 4.23 -9.00 0.95
C GLN A 36 3.91 -7.54 1.25
N TYR A 37 4.65 -6.64 0.59
CA TYR A 37 4.42 -5.21 0.67
C TYR A 37 3.08 -4.94 -0.01
N LEU A 38 2.00 -5.02 0.77
CA LEU A 38 0.65 -4.67 0.32
C LEU A 38 0.51 -3.16 0.39
N CYS A 39 0.06 -2.52 -0.69
CA CYS A 39 -0.20 -1.09 -0.70
C CYS A 39 -1.20 -0.75 0.43
N PRO A 40 -0.97 0.32 1.22
CA PRO A 40 -1.90 0.79 2.24
C PRO A 40 -3.37 0.86 1.78
N SER A 41 -3.60 1.22 0.51
CA SER A 41 -4.92 1.29 -0.12
C SER A 41 -5.62 -0.05 -0.30
N GLN A 42 -4.92 -1.17 -0.14
CA GLN A 42 -5.45 -2.53 -0.30
C GLN A 42 -5.65 -3.24 1.06
N GLN A 43 -5.37 -2.57 2.19
CA GLN A 43 -5.56 -3.15 3.51
C GLN A 43 -7.05 -3.19 3.86
N SER A 44 -7.52 -4.35 4.31
CA SER A 44 -8.88 -4.49 4.84
C SER A 44 -9.00 -3.73 6.17
N ALA A 45 -10.21 -3.29 6.53
CA ALA A 45 -10.46 -2.61 7.80
C ALA A 45 -10.04 -3.47 9.02
N GLU A 46 -10.08 -4.80 8.88
CA GLU A 46 -9.66 -5.76 9.89
C GLU A 46 -8.14 -5.80 10.07
N ASP A 47 -7.38 -5.68 8.97
CA ASP A 47 -5.92 -5.61 9.01
C ASP A 47 -5.45 -4.31 9.66
N LEU A 48 -6.15 -3.20 9.40
CA LEU A 48 -5.90 -1.91 10.05
C LEU A 48 -6.20 -1.96 11.56
N ALA A 49 -7.27 -2.64 11.97
CA ALA A 49 -7.64 -2.79 13.38
C ALA A 49 -6.63 -3.61 14.20
N ARG A 50 -5.82 -4.45 13.55
CA ARG A 50 -4.77 -5.25 14.20
C ARG A 50 -3.51 -4.45 14.52
N VAL A 51 -3.33 -3.30 13.88
CA VAL A 51 -2.16 -2.44 14.10
C VAL A 51 -2.42 -1.57 15.33
N PRO A 52 -1.49 -1.52 16.31
CA PRO A 52 -1.59 -0.61 17.44
C PRO A 52 -1.86 0.82 16.98
N ALA A 53 -2.77 1.52 17.65
CA ALA A 53 -3.24 2.83 17.20
C ALA A 53 -2.11 3.87 17.03
N ASN A 54 -1.03 3.74 17.82
CA ASN A 54 0.15 4.60 17.82
C ASN A 54 1.31 4.10 16.94
N SER A 55 1.10 3.05 16.14
CA SER A 55 2.13 2.59 15.20
C SER A 55 2.32 3.59 14.06
N THR A 56 3.57 3.77 13.62
CA THR A 56 3.92 4.59 12.45
C THR A 56 3.13 4.16 11.20
N SER A 57 2.89 2.86 11.02
CA SER A 57 2.09 2.32 9.92
C SER A 57 0.65 2.84 9.93
N ASN A 58 0.02 2.93 11.11
CA ASN A 58 -1.35 3.44 11.23
C ASN A 58 -1.41 4.94 10.93
N ILE A 59 -0.41 5.71 11.36
CA ILE A 59 -0.30 7.14 11.07
C ILE A 59 -0.16 7.37 9.56
N LEU A 60 0.74 6.64 8.91
CA LEU A 60 0.94 6.74 7.45
C LEU A 60 -0.30 6.33 6.67
N ASN A 61 -0.98 5.26 7.08
CA ASN A 61 -2.23 4.83 6.43
C ASN A 61 -3.29 5.93 6.48
N ARG A 62 -3.48 6.59 7.63
CA ARG A 62 -4.43 7.69 7.78
C ARG A 62 -4.12 8.88 6.86
N LEU A 63 -2.83 9.20 6.70
CA LEU A 63 -2.40 10.29 5.81
C LEU A 63 -2.61 9.93 4.34
N LEU A 64 -2.35 8.68 3.95
CA LEU A 64 -2.33 8.27 2.54
C LEU A 64 -3.70 7.87 1.98
N VAL A 65 -4.67 7.48 2.82
CA VAL A 65 -6.00 7.00 2.35
C VAL A 65 -6.76 8.06 1.54
N SER A 66 -6.58 9.35 1.85
CA SER A 66 -7.30 10.45 1.18
C SER A 66 -6.41 11.38 0.34
N TYR A 67 -5.12 11.06 0.23
CA TYR A 67 -4.14 11.91 -0.44
C TYR A 67 -4.09 11.63 -1.95
N ASP A 68 -4.37 12.64 -2.79
CA ASP A 68 -4.10 12.58 -4.24
C ASP A 68 -2.80 13.35 -4.55
N PRO A 69 -1.70 12.66 -4.93
CA PRO A 69 -0.40 13.28 -5.15
C PRO A 69 -0.34 14.23 -6.35
N ARG A 70 -1.36 14.24 -7.22
CA ARG A 70 -1.39 15.09 -8.42
C ARG A 70 -1.91 16.50 -8.13
N ILE A 71 -2.57 16.67 -6.98
CA ILE A 71 -3.23 17.91 -6.62
C ILE A 71 -2.33 18.65 -5.62
N ARG A 72 -1.97 19.90 -5.94
CA ARG A 72 -1.19 20.73 -5.00
C ARG A 72 -2.01 21.06 -3.73
N PRO A 73 -1.36 21.33 -2.60
CA PRO A 73 -2.02 21.91 -1.44
C PRO A 73 -2.77 23.20 -1.80
N ASN A 74 -3.86 23.48 -1.07
CA ASN A 74 -4.73 24.65 -1.30
C ASN A 74 -5.17 24.79 -2.77
N PHE A 75 -5.59 23.68 -3.39
CA PHE A 75 -6.06 23.68 -4.78
C PHE A 75 -7.25 24.65 -4.95
N LYS A 76 -7.15 25.57 -5.92
CA LYS A 76 -8.07 26.71 -6.14
C LYS A 76 -8.09 27.79 -5.04
N GLY A 77 -7.27 27.67 -4.01
CA GLY A 77 -7.09 28.67 -2.95
C GLY A 77 -5.86 29.54 -3.15
N ILE A 78 -5.31 30.01 -2.04
CA ILE A 78 -4.09 30.83 -1.97
C ILE A 78 -2.90 30.05 -2.57
N PRO A 79 -1.97 30.72 -3.28
CA PRO A 79 -0.73 30.09 -3.74
C PRO A 79 0.06 29.47 -2.58
N VAL A 80 0.74 28.35 -2.86
CA VAL A 80 1.61 27.69 -1.89
C VAL A 80 2.96 28.40 -1.91
N ASP A 81 3.43 28.83 -0.74
CA ASP A 81 4.77 29.39 -0.60
C ASP A 81 5.81 28.26 -0.54
N VAL A 82 6.87 28.39 -1.32
CA VAL A 82 7.92 27.37 -1.46
C VAL A 82 9.27 28.02 -1.22
N VAL A 83 9.88 27.65 -0.10
CA VAL A 83 11.22 28.10 0.26
C VAL A 83 12.23 27.11 -0.33
N VAL A 84 13.13 27.62 -1.17
CA VAL A 84 14.17 26.84 -1.84
C VAL A 84 15.53 27.18 -1.24
N ASN A 85 16.20 26.16 -0.71
CA ASN A 85 17.56 26.26 -0.19
C ASN A 85 18.52 25.45 -1.08
N ILE A 86 19.57 26.11 -1.55
CA ILE A 86 20.60 25.49 -2.39
C ILE A 86 21.92 25.52 -1.62
N PHE A 87 22.49 24.35 -1.38
CA PHE A 87 23.83 24.22 -0.82
C PHE A 87 24.76 23.66 -1.89
N ILE A 88 25.76 24.45 -2.28
CA ILE A 88 26.75 24.05 -3.28
C ILE A 88 27.86 23.29 -2.55
N ASN A 89 28.01 22.00 -2.89
CA ASN A 89 29.05 21.16 -2.32
C ASN A 89 30.40 21.45 -2.98
N SER A 90 30.42 21.48 -4.31
CA SER A 90 31.64 21.71 -5.08
C SER A 90 31.36 22.21 -6.48
N PHE A 91 32.34 22.91 -7.03
CA PHE A 91 32.44 23.18 -8.46
C PHE A 91 33.44 22.20 -9.08
N GLY A 92 33.07 21.62 -10.20
CA GLY A 92 33.88 20.71 -11.01
C GLY A 92 34.51 21.42 -12.19
N SER A 93 34.70 20.69 -13.30
CA SER A 93 35.29 21.25 -14.50
C SER A 93 34.40 22.31 -15.14
N ILE A 94 35.05 23.36 -15.62
CA ILE A 94 34.45 24.40 -16.44
C ILE A 94 35.03 24.23 -17.85
N GLN A 95 34.14 24.03 -18.82
CA GLN A 95 34.50 23.94 -20.22
C GLN A 95 34.16 25.28 -20.89
N GLU A 96 35.15 26.13 -21.09
CA GLU A 96 34.96 27.50 -21.61
C GLU A 96 34.39 27.52 -23.03
N THR A 97 34.87 26.64 -23.91
CA THR A 97 34.41 26.55 -25.31
C THR A 97 32.93 26.20 -25.43
N THR A 98 32.40 25.44 -24.47
CA THR A 98 30.97 25.06 -24.42
C THR A 98 30.18 25.89 -23.42
N MET A 99 30.85 26.76 -22.63
CA MET A 99 30.29 27.54 -21.53
C MET A 99 29.56 26.71 -20.47
N LEU A 100 29.93 25.44 -20.31
CA LEU A 100 29.33 24.53 -19.33
C LEU A 100 30.19 24.41 -18.09
N PHE A 101 29.54 24.33 -16.93
CA PHE A 101 30.20 23.95 -15.69
C PHE A 101 29.53 22.73 -15.08
N HIS A 102 30.33 21.86 -14.49
CA HIS A 102 29.83 20.79 -13.65
C HIS A 102 29.87 21.27 -12.19
N GLY A 103 28.82 20.99 -11.43
CA GLY A 103 28.77 21.34 -10.01
C GLY A 103 27.87 20.38 -9.27
N ASN A 104 28.24 20.06 -8.04
CA ASN A 104 27.42 19.25 -7.15
C ASN A 104 26.70 20.17 -6.17
N SER A 105 25.38 20.05 -6.12
CA SER A 105 24.55 20.80 -5.18
C SER A 105 23.55 19.89 -4.50
N ASN A 106 23.20 20.25 -3.26
CA ASN A 106 22.06 19.71 -2.53
C ASN A 106 20.93 20.74 -2.61
N LEU A 107 19.79 20.31 -3.14
CA LEU A 107 18.57 21.10 -3.24
C LEU A 107 17.57 20.64 -2.18
N ALA A 108 17.13 21.56 -1.32
CA ALA A 108 16.09 21.30 -0.33
C ALA A 108 14.93 22.28 -0.54
N ASN A 109 13.73 21.74 -0.67
CA ASN A 109 12.50 22.52 -0.80
C ASN A 109 11.65 22.31 0.46
N HIS A 110 11.11 23.39 1.00
CA HIS A 110 10.19 23.38 2.13
C HIS A 110 8.91 24.12 1.76
N TYR A 111 7.76 23.48 1.97
CA TYR A 111 6.43 24.04 1.75
C TYR A 111 5.49 23.57 2.87
N ILE A 112 4.45 24.37 3.16
CA ILE A 112 3.40 24.08 4.14
C ILE A 112 2.06 23.97 3.42
#